data_AF-A0A2N1RL93-F1
#
_entry.id   AF-A0A2N1RL93-F1
#
_cell.length_a   1.000
_cell.length_b   1.000
_cell.length_c   1.000
_cell.angle_alpha   90.00
_cell.angle_beta   90.00
_cell.angle_gamma   90.00
#
_symmetry.space_group_name_H-M   'P 1'
#
loop_
_entity.id
_entity.type
_entity.pdbx_description
1 polymer ?
#
loop_
_entity_poly.entity_id
_entity_poly.type
_entity_poly.pdbx_seq_one_letter_code
_entity_poly.pdbx_strand_id
1 'polypeptide(L)'
;MINYIRILKPDDSATPEEIKQRYRELVKQNHPDIFPEDQRREQNLILMEINEAYLILHEHKDEVTEPPVQTVDENKLFPVIHKDPAYVYYKSGTDHLNQGNYIFNWSRYTPKNKKYHFDVRKGSLLRTASEALEHYTLAYKAYMKVCSSYPGSIWAADSLEKLNLIEKLNERYSEIIERLT
;
A
#
# COMPACT_ATOMS: atom_id res chain seq x y z
N MET A 1 6.38 13.60 -1.46
CA MET A 1 5.39 12.60 -1.00
C MET A 1 4.82 13.12 0.31
N ILE A 2 3.49 13.13 0.46
CA ILE A 2 2.84 13.63 1.68
C ILE A 2 3.15 12.63 2.80
N ASN A 3 3.57 13.13 3.97
CA ASN A 3 3.83 12.29 5.11
C ASN A 3 2.53 12.09 5.91
N TYR A 4 1.73 11.09 5.52
CA TYR A 4 0.45 10.80 6.19
C TYR A 4 0.62 10.36 7.65
N ILE A 5 1.79 9.86 8.06
CA ILE A 5 2.09 9.58 9.47
C ILE A 5 1.97 10.86 10.30
N ARG A 6 2.53 11.98 9.82
CA ARG A 6 2.42 13.29 10.49
C ARG A 6 1.00 13.86 10.48
N ILE A 7 0.22 13.57 9.44
CA ILE A 7 -1.18 14.04 9.36
C ILE A 7 -2.04 13.25 10.34
N LEU A 8 -1.81 11.94 10.45
CA LEU A 8 -2.54 11.05 11.37
C LEU A 8 -2.13 11.26 12.84
N LYS A 9 -0.84 11.48 13.08
CA LYS A 9 -0.25 11.73 14.42
C LYS A 9 0.52 13.06 14.42
N PRO A 10 -0.18 14.21 14.52
CA PRO A 10 0.45 15.54 14.52
C PRO A 10 1.17 15.88 15.83
N ASP A 11 0.82 15.20 16.92
CA ASP A 11 1.44 15.34 18.25
C ASP A 11 1.77 13.93 18.80
N ASP A 12 2.89 13.81 19.50
CA ASP A 12 3.28 12.58 20.19
C ASP A 12 2.32 12.19 21.31
N SER A 13 1.53 13.14 21.81
CA SER A 13 0.46 12.88 22.79
C SER A 13 -0.84 12.37 22.16
N ALA A 14 -0.93 12.26 20.84
CA ALA A 14 -2.17 11.86 20.18
C ALA A 14 -2.59 10.43 20.60
N THR A 15 -3.84 10.29 21.06
CA THR A 15 -4.34 9.00 21.52
C THR A 15 -4.64 8.06 20.35
N PRO A 16 -4.64 6.72 20.55
CA PRO A 16 -5.06 5.78 19.51
C PRO A 16 -6.45 6.08 18.93
N GLU A 17 -7.37 6.54 19.76
CA GLU A 17 -8.72 6.96 19.37
C GLU A 17 -8.72 8.19 18.46
N GLU A 18 -7.88 9.18 18.76
CA GLU A 18 -7.71 10.37 17.94
C GLU A 18 -7.07 10.05 16.58
N ILE A 19 -6.05 9.18 16.56
CA ILE A 19 -5.40 8.72 15.32
C ILE A 19 -6.43 7.98 14.45
N LYS A 20 -7.25 7.11 15.06
CA LYS A 20 -8.32 6.39 14.37
C LYS A 20 -9.39 7.31 13.83
N GLN A 21 -9.77 8.34 14.59
CA GLN A 21 -10.76 9.32 14.15
C GLN A 21 -10.23 10.11 12.94
N ARG A 22 -8.98 10.59 13.00
CA ARG A 22 -8.32 11.27 11.86
C ARG A 22 -8.22 10.37 10.63
N TYR A 23 -7.85 9.10 10.81
CA TYR A 23 -7.84 8.12 9.74
C TYR A 23 -9.19 8.03 9.03
N ARG A 24 -10.29 7.87 9.78
CA ARG A 24 -11.64 7.82 9.20
C ARG A 24 -12.02 9.09 8.45
N GLU A 25 -11.61 10.25 8.95
CA GLU A 25 -11.83 11.53 8.27
C GLU A 25 -11.07 11.62 6.95
N LEU A 26 -9.78 11.22 6.94
CA LEU A 26 -8.97 11.19 5.73
C LEU A 26 -9.51 10.19 4.70
N VAL A 27 -9.90 8.99 5.12
CA VAL A 27 -10.51 8.00 4.22
C VAL A 27 -11.78 8.57 3.59
N LYS A 28 -12.66 9.20 4.36
CA LYS A 28 -13.88 9.82 3.82
C LYS A 28 -13.58 10.96 2.85
N GLN A 29 -12.57 11.78 3.13
CA GLN A 29 -12.20 12.92 2.28
C GLN A 29 -11.48 12.50 1.00
N ASN A 30 -10.81 11.35 0.99
CA ASN A 30 -10.00 10.88 -0.15
C ASN A 30 -10.57 9.60 -0.80
N HIS A 31 -11.79 9.18 -0.44
CA HIS A 31 -12.38 7.97 -1.00
C HIS A 31 -12.58 8.13 -2.52
N PRO A 32 -12.07 7.22 -3.37
CA PRO A 32 -12.10 7.41 -4.83
C PRO A 32 -13.51 7.67 -5.38
N ASP A 33 -14.55 7.08 -4.78
CA ASP A 33 -15.93 7.24 -5.26
C ASP A 33 -16.46 8.68 -5.28
N ILE A 34 -15.95 9.58 -4.42
CA ILE A 34 -16.41 10.97 -4.38
C ILE A 34 -15.73 11.86 -5.42
N PHE A 35 -14.74 11.31 -6.15
CA PHE A 35 -13.97 12.03 -7.16
C PHE A 35 -14.36 11.64 -8.60
N PRO A 36 -14.16 12.56 -9.56
CA PRO A 36 -14.29 12.28 -10.98
C PRO A 36 -13.38 11.13 -11.45
N GLU A 37 -13.81 10.40 -12.48
CA GLU A 37 -13.16 9.19 -12.99
C GLU A 37 -11.66 9.38 -13.31
N ASP A 38 -11.27 10.54 -13.84
CA ASP A 38 -9.89 10.90 -14.17
C ASP A 38 -8.99 11.06 -12.93
N GLN A 39 -9.57 11.33 -11.76
CA GLN A 39 -8.86 11.52 -10.50
C GLN A 39 -8.88 10.27 -9.60
N ARG A 40 -9.76 9.31 -9.88
CA ARG A 40 -9.97 8.13 -9.01
C ARG A 40 -8.70 7.33 -8.76
N ARG A 41 -7.81 7.20 -9.74
CA ARG A 41 -6.56 6.44 -9.59
C ARG A 41 -5.54 7.14 -8.70
N GLU A 42 -5.43 8.46 -8.83
CA GLU A 42 -4.60 9.25 -7.92
C GLU A 42 -5.12 9.16 -6.49
N GLN A 43 -6.45 9.20 -6.33
CA GLN A 43 -7.08 9.08 -5.02
C GLN A 43 -6.97 7.67 -4.43
N ASN A 44 -7.01 6.62 -5.25
CA ASN A 44 -6.68 5.27 -4.80
C ASN A 44 -5.26 5.19 -4.26
N LEU A 45 -4.29 5.78 -4.94
CA LEU A 45 -2.91 5.82 -4.45
C LEU A 45 -2.80 6.58 -3.12
N ILE A 46 -3.45 7.74 -3.00
CA ILE A 46 -3.52 8.50 -1.76
C ILE A 46 -4.13 7.65 -0.62
N LEU A 47 -5.23 6.95 -0.90
CA LEU A 47 -5.88 6.07 0.07
C LEU A 47 -4.97 4.92 0.51
N MET A 48 -4.20 4.33 -0.41
CA MET A 48 -3.19 3.32 -0.07
C MET A 48 -2.10 3.89 0.86
N GLU A 49 -1.61 5.10 0.60
CA GLU A 49 -0.61 5.76 1.45
C GLU A 49 -1.18 6.13 2.84
N ILE A 50 -2.47 6.50 2.94
CA ILE A 50 -3.17 6.72 4.22
C ILE A 50 -3.28 5.41 5.00
N ASN A 51 -3.69 4.32 4.33
CA ASN A 51 -3.83 3.00 4.94
C ASN A 51 -2.48 2.47 5.46
N GLU A 52 -1.42 2.64 4.68
CA GLU A 52 -0.04 2.30 5.05
C GLU A 52 0.41 3.07 6.30
N ALA A 53 0.24 4.40 6.30
CA ALA A 53 0.60 5.23 7.45
C ALA A 53 -0.16 4.85 8.72
N TYR A 54 -1.45 4.52 8.61
CA TYR A 54 -2.25 4.07 9.75
C TYR A 54 -1.78 2.72 10.31
N LEU A 55 -1.47 1.75 9.43
CA LEU A 55 -0.97 0.45 9.85
C LEU A 55 0.39 0.57 10.55
N ILE A 56 1.30 1.39 10.04
CA ILE A 56 2.61 1.67 10.66
C ILE A 56 2.42 2.25 12.06
N LEU A 57 1.57 3.27 12.22
CA LEU A 57 1.29 3.89 13.52
C LEU A 57 0.66 2.90 14.50
N HIS A 58 -0.22 2.02 14.02
CA HIS A 58 -0.88 1.03 14.86
C HIS A 58 0.06 -0.12 15.27
N GLU A 59 1.03 -0.47 14.43
CA GLU A 59 2.07 -1.47 14.72
C GLU A 59 3.12 -0.92 15.70
N HIS A 60 3.63 0.29 15.43
CA HIS A 60 4.69 0.95 16.19
C HIS A 60 4.12 2.02 17.12
N LYS A 61 3.39 1.61 18.15
CA LYS A 61 2.70 2.54 19.07
C LYS A 61 3.62 3.54 19.77
N ASP A 62 4.88 3.16 20.00
CA ASP A 62 5.82 3.94 20.84
C ASP A 62 7.13 4.33 20.12
N GLU A 63 7.45 3.74 18.97
CA GLU A 63 8.72 3.95 18.25
C GLU A 63 8.51 4.10 16.74
N VAL A 64 7.91 5.21 16.29
CA VAL A 64 8.08 5.67 14.90
C VAL A 64 9.10 6.79 14.92
N THR A 65 10.38 6.45 15.09
CA THR A 65 11.45 7.37 14.66
C THR A 65 11.40 7.45 13.15
N GLU A 66 11.22 8.66 12.65
CA GLU A 66 11.08 8.99 11.23
C GLU A 66 12.00 8.11 10.36
N PRO A 67 11.49 7.35 9.37
CA PRO A 67 12.36 7.10 8.22
C PRO A 67 12.69 8.51 7.69
N PRO A 68 13.99 8.85 7.54
CA PRO A 68 14.36 10.17 7.05
C PRO A 68 13.60 10.43 5.76
N VAL A 69 13.20 11.68 5.49
CA VAL A 69 12.61 12.10 4.22
C VAL A 69 13.61 11.78 3.12
N GLN A 70 13.59 10.53 2.65
CA GLN A 70 14.46 10.05 1.60
C GLN A 70 13.81 10.58 0.34
N THR A 71 14.53 11.41 -0.39
CA THR A 71 14.37 11.50 -1.84
C THR A 71 14.45 10.06 -2.34
N VAL A 72 13.30 9.43 -2.57
CA VAL A 72 13.23 8.02 -2.91
C VAL A 72 13.94 7.89 -4.25
N ASP A 73 15.15 7.32 -4.24
CA ASP A 73 15.92 7.10 -5.45
C ASP A 73 15.07 6.20 -6.36
N GLU A 74 14.67 6.71 -7.53
CA GLU A 74 13.87 5.95 -8.48
C GLU A 74 14.56 4.62 -8.84
N ASN A 75 15.89 4.57 -8.80
CA ASN A 75 16.65 3.34 -9.04
C ASN A 75 16.49 2.31 -7.91
N LYS A 76 16.20 2.76 -6.68
CA LYS A 76 15.87 1.89 -5.55
C LYS A 76 14.42 1.41 -5.63
N LEU A 77 13.52 2.26 -6.14
CA LEU A 77 12.11 1.95 -6.28
C LEU A 77 11.85 0.98 -7.44
N PHE A 78 12.62 1.11 -8.52
CA PHE A 78 12.49 0.32 -9.74
C PHE A 78 13.87 -0.24 -10.13
N PRO A 79 14.35 -1.31 -9.46
CA PRO A 79 15.72 -1.81 -9.62
C PRO A 79 15.97 -2.53 -10.95
N VAL A 80 14.94 -2.72 -11.79
CA VAL A 80 15.05 -3.44 -13.06
C VAL A 80 15.76 -2.56 -14.09
N ILE A 81 16.81 -3.09 -14.72
CA ILE A 81 17.54 -2.37 -15.77
C ILE A 81 17.20 -3.01 -17.13
N HIS A 82 16.62 -2.23 -18.03
CA HIS A 82 16.29 -2.67 -19.39
C HIS A 82 16.28 -1.49 -20.37
N LYS A 83 16.42 -1.77 -21.68
CA LYS A 83 16.43 -0.74 -22.74
C LYS A 83 15.06 -0.10 -22.95
N ASP A 84 14.01 -0.87 -22.78
CA ASP A 84 12.63 -0.39 -22.80
C ASP A 84 12.26 0.12 -21.39
N PRO A 85 12.08 1.43 -21.19
CA PRO A 85 11.73 1.99 -19.90
C PRO A 85 10.32 1.57 -19.44
N ALA A 86 9.37 1.33 -20.36
CA ALA A 86 8.04 0.84 -19.99
C ALA A 86 8.12 -0.56 -19.39
N TYR A 87 8.99 -1.42 -19.94
CA TYR A 87 9.27 -2.74 -19.37
C TYR A 87 9.91 -2.67 -17.98
N VAL A 88 10.80 -1.71 -17.72
CA VAL A 88 11.40 -1.52 -16.38
C VAL A 88 10.34 -1.33 -15.32
N TYR A 89 9.43 -0.36 -15.52
CA TYR A 89 8.35 -0.10 -14.58
C TYR A 89 7.38 -1.27 -14.50
N TYR A 90 6.98 -1.84 -15.64
CA TYR A 90 6.08 -3.00 -15.68
C TYR A 90 6.62 -4.20 -14.89
N LYS A 91 7.90 -4.55 -15.12
CA LYS A 91 8.54 -5.69 -14.47
C LYS A 91 8.72 -5.45 -12.98
N SER A 92 9.13 -4.24 -12.59
CA SER A 92 9.21 -3.87 -11.17
C SER A 92 7.83 -3.92 -10.49
N GLY A 93 6.78 -3.42 -11.16
CA GLY A 93 5.41 -3.52 -10.67
C GLY A 93 4.95 -4.97 -10.49
N THR A 94 5.31 -5.84 -11.43
CA THR A 94 5.02 -7.28 -11.36
C THR A 94 5.73 -7.94 -10.18
N ASP A 95 7.00 -7.62 -9.96
CA ASP A 95 7.78 -8.21 -8.89
C ASP A 95 7.24 -7.78 -7.51
N HIS A 96 6.90 -6.50 -7.34
CA HIS A 96 6.24 -6.03 -6.12
C HIS A 96 4.85 -6.63 -5.91
N LEU A 97 4.03 -6.72 -6.96
CA LEU A 97 2.71 -7.35 -6.87
C LEU A 97 2.82 -8.82 -6.44
N ASN A 98 3.78 -9.56 -6.98
CA ASN A 98 4.04 -10.95 -6.60
C ASN A 98 4.52 -11.06 -5.14
N GLN A 99 5.39 -10.14 -4.70
CA GLN A 99 5.88 -10.12 -3.33
C GLN A 99 4.77 -9.81 -2.32
N GLY A 100 3.94 -8.80 -2.57
CA GLY A 100 2.76 -8.49 -1.75
C GLY A 100 1.79 -9.67 -1.69
N ASN A 101 1.52 -10.31 -2.84
CA ASN A 101 0.69 -11.51 -2.90
C ASN A 101 1.29 -12.68 -2.12
N TYR A 102 2.61 -12.86 -2.16
CA TYR A 102 3.30 -13.90 -1.40
C TYR A 102 3.15 -13.65 0.10
N ILE A 103 3.44 -12.44 0.58
CA ILE A 103 3.33 -12.08 2.00
C ILE A 103 1.89 -12.26 2.50
N PHE A 104 0.92 -11.71 1.76
CA PHE A 104 -0.49 -11.77 2.15
C PHE A 104 -1.07 -13.18 2.06
N ASN A 105 -0.71 -13.97 1.03
CA ASN A 105 -1.20 -15.35 0.88
C ASN A 105 -0.38 -16.38 1.67
N TRP A 106 0.83 -16.09 2.15
CA TRP A 106 1.59 -17.02 2.98
C TRP A 106 0.83 -17.40 4.28
N SER A 107 -0.04 -16.51 4.77
CA SER A 107 -1.04 -16.80 5.81
C SER A 107 -1.93 -18.02 5.50
N ARG A 108 -2.10 -18.39 4.22
CA ARG A 108 -2.87 -19.56 3.74
C ARG A 108 -2.01 -20.78 3.41
N TYR A 109 -0.70 -20.62 3.20
CA TYR A 109 0.23 -21.70 2.80
C TYR A 109 0.92 -22.39 3.99
N THR A 110 0.51 -22.12 5.22
CA THR A 110 0.85 -22.97 6.37
C THR A 110 0.25 -24.36 6.16
N PRO A 111 1.05 -25.44 6.09
CA PRO A 111 0.53 -26.78 5.84
C PRO A 111 -0.44 -27.21 6.94
N LYS A 112 -1.56 -27.83 6.55
CA LYS A 112 -2.70 -28.28 7.39
C LYS A 112 -2.35 -29.09 8.65
N ASN A 113 -1.10 -29.53 8.82
CA ASN A 113 -0.65 -30.44 9.88
C ASN A 113 0.20 -29.81 11.00
N LYS A 114 0.35 -28.49 11.03
CA LYS A 114 0.75 -27.81 12.28
C LYS A 114 -0.46 -27.05 12.78
N LYS A 115 -0.99 -27.46 13.94
CA LYS A 115 -1.95 -26.65 14.70
C LYS A 115 -1.44 -25.23 14.68
N TYR A 116 -2.29 -24.32 14.22
CA TYR A 116 -2.02 -22.90 14.18
C TYR A 116 -1.41 -22.45 15.50
N HIS A 117 -0.10 -22.21 15.52
CA HIS A 117 0.43 -21.18 16.39
C HIS A 117 0.45 -19.90 15.56
N PHE A 118 -0.74 -19.43 15.20
CA PHE A 118 -0.95 -17.99 15.23
C PHE A 118 -0.67 -17.64 16.69
N ASP A 119 0.43 -16.97 16.99
CA ASP A 119 0.39 -16.17 18.22
C ASP A 119 -0.59 -15.04 17.90
N VAL A 120 -1.86 -15.28 18.28
CA VAL A 120 -3.06 -14.43 18.05
C VAL A 120 -2.94 -13.10 18.82
N ARG A 121 -1.76 -12.78 19.36
CA ARG A 121 -1.44 -11.50 20.00
C ARG A 121 -1.20 -10.41 18.95
N LYS A 122 -2.24 -10.07 18.16
CA LYS A 122 -2.50 -8.82 17.39
C LYS A 122 -1.39 -8.16 16.51
N GLY A 123 -0.11 -8.47 16.64
CA GLY A 123 0.99 -7.83 15.90
C GLY A 123 1.34 -8.50 14.58
N SER A 124 1.30 -9.84 14.49
CA SER A 124 1.73 -10.54 13.27
C SER A 124 0.85 -10.27 12.05
N LEU A 125 -0.47 -10.13 12.23
CA LEU A 125 -1.39 -9.90 11.10
C LEU A 125 -1.27 -8.47 10.55
N LEU A 126 -1.21 -7.48 11.44
CA LEU A 126 -1.08 -6.07 11.06
C LEU A 126 0.26 -5.81 10.37
N ARG A 127 1.34 -6.41 10.89
CA ARG A 127 2.65 -6.37 10.26
C ARG A 127 2.63 -6.95 8.85
N THR A 128 2.10 -8.16 8.69
CA THR A 128 1.98 -8.80 7.37
C THR A 128 1.08 -7.99 6.43
N ALA A 129 0.03 -7.36 6.95
CA ALA A 129 -0.83 -6.47 6.17
C ALA A 129 -0.08 -5.20 5.73
N SER A 130 0.70 -4.59 6.62
CA SER A 130 1.53 -3.41 6.38
C SER A 130 2.59 -3.70 5.31
N GLU A 131 3.40 -4.75 5.50
CA GLU A 131 4.45 -5.17 4.57
C GLU A 131 3.88 -5.51 3.18
N ALA A 132 2.72 -6.18 3.11
CA ALA A 132 2.07 -6.46 1.84
C ALA A 132 1.53 -5.20 1.16
N LEU A 133 0.96 -4.26 1.93
CA LEU A 133 0.41 -3.01 1.40
C LEU A 133 1.50 -2.12 0.83
N GLU A 134 2.67 -2.02 1.48
CA GLU A 134 3.84 -1.31 0.94
C GLU A 134 4.16 -1.81 -0.48
N HIS A 135 4.27 -3.14 -0.66
CA HIS A 135 4.50 -3.73 -1.97
C HIS A 135 3.39 -3.44 -2.97
N TYR A 136 2.12 -3.44 -2.57
CA TYR A 136 1.04 -3.06 -3.48
C TYR A 136 1.11 -1.58 -3.87
N THR A 137 1.46 -0.68 -2.94
CA THR A 137 1.66 0.76 -3.22
C THR A 137 2.76 0.95 -4.26
N LEU A 138 3.90 0.24 -4.10
CA LEU A 138 4.99 0.28 -5.08
C LEU A 138 4.58 -0.28 -6.44
N ALA A 139 3.86 -1.39 -6.46
CA ALA A 139 3.31 -1.96 -7.68
C ALA A 139 2.37 -0.98 -8.39
N TYR A 140 1.47 -0.33 -7.63
CA TYR A 140 0.54 0.66 -8.15
C TYR A 140 1.28 1.85 -8.79
N LYS A 141 2.30 2.40 -8.11
CA LYS A 141 3.14 3.49 -8.63
C LYS A 141 3.83 3.10 -9.95
N ALA A 142 4.37 1.89 -10.02
CA ALA A 142 4.99 1.35 -11.24
C ALA A 142 4.00 1.28 -12.41
N TYR A 143 2.84 0.64 -12.22
CA TYR A 143 1.85 0.50 -13.29
C TYR A 143 1.24 1.83 -13.71
N MET A 144 0.99 2.73 -12.76
CA MET A 144 0.57 4.11 -13.05
C MET A 144 1.59 4.83 -13.94
N LYS A 145 2.90 4.64 -13.68
CA LYS A 145 3.96 5.20 -14.52
C LYS A 145 3.92 4.63 -15.94
N VAL A 146 3.69 3.32 -16.10
CA VAL A 146 3.52 2.70 -17.43
C VAL A 146 2.35 3.34 -18.17
N CYS A 147 1.17 3.40 -17.56
CA CYS A 147 -0.04 3.90 -18.22
C CYS A 147 0.04 5.41 -18.54
N SER A 148 0.64 6.22 -17.66
CA SER A 148 0.71 7.68 -17.83
C SER A 148 1.86 8.12 -18.75
N SER A 149 3.05 7.55 -18.58
CA SER A 149 4.26 7.99 -19.30
C SER A 149 4.47 7.22 -20.60
N TYR A 150 3.92 5.99 -20.71
CA TYR A 150 4.11 5.11 -21.87
C TYR A 150 2.79 4.48 -22.36
N PRO A 151 1.73 5.27 -22.64
CA PRO A 151 0.41 4.75 -22.98
C PRO A 151 0.39 3.91 -24.28
N GLY A 152 1.32 4.14 -25.21
CA GLY A 152 1.47 3.36 -26.44
C GLY A 152 2.29 2.07 -26.29
N SER A 153 2.76 1.76 -25.08
CA SER A 153 3.54 0.54 -24.83
C SER A 153 2.66 -0.71 -24.85
N ILE A 154 3.23 -1.84 -25.26
CA ILE A 154 2.58 -3.15 -25.18
C ILE A 154 2.21 -3.54 -23.74
N TRP A 155 2.85 -2.93 -22.74
CA TRP A 155 2.63 -3.20 -21.32
C TRP A 155 1.49 -2.38 -20.71
N ALA A 156 0.98 -1.37 -21.41
CA ALA A 156 0.00 -0.43 -20.85
C ALA A 156 -1.35 -1.08 -20.54
N ALA A 157 -1.82 -1.99 -21.40
CA ALA A 157 -3.09 -2.68 -21.22
C ALA A 157 -3.06 -3.63 -20.01
N ASP A 158 -2.04 -4.48 -19.89
CA ASP A 158 -1.90 -5.38 -18.73
C ASP A 158 -1.68 -4.57 -17.44
N SER A 159 -0.86 -3.51 -17.48
CA SER A 159 -0.67 -2.61 -16.34
C SER A 159 -1.99 -2.03 -15.83
N LEU A 160 -2.90 -1.65 -16.74
CA LEU A 160 -4.23 -1.17 -16.39
C LEU A 160 -5.07 -2.25 -15.67
N GLU A 161 -5.01 -3.50 -16.13
CA GLU A 161 -5.67 -4.61 -15.46
C GLU A 161 -5.10 -4.86 -14.06
N LYS A 162 -3.77 -4.74 -13.88
CA LYS A 162 -3.12 -4.87 -12.57
C LYS A 162 -3.49 -3.73 -11.63
N LEU A 163 -3.65 -2.50 -12.12
CA LEU A 163 -4.15 -1.37 -11.33
C LEU A 163 -5.55 -1.69 -10.78
N ASN A 164 -6.47 -2.12 -11.66
CA ASN A 164 -7.84 -2.47 -11.26
C ASN A 164 -7.86 -3.64 -10.24
N LEU A 165 -6.90 -4.58 -10.32
CA LEU A 165 -6.75 -5.64 -9.34
C LEU A 165 -6.31 -5.10 -7.97
N ILE A 166 -5.31 -4.22 -7.94
CA ILE A 166 -4.78 -3.63 -6.71
C ILE A 166 -5.83 -2.75 -6.04
N GLU A 167 -6.64 -2.00 -6.81
CA GLU A 167 -7.76 -1.19 -6.28
C GLU A 167 -8.76 -2.06 -5.49
N LYS A 168 -9.18 -3.19 -6.07
CA LYS A 168 -10.04 -4.17 -5.40
C LYS A 168 -9.40 -4.78 -4.15
N LEU A 169 -8.07 -4.92 -4.13
CA LEU A 169 -7.36 -5.36 -2.93
C LEU A 169 -7.38 -4.26 -1.86
N ASN A 170 -7.17 -3.00 -2.23
CA ASN A 170 -7.17 -1.86 -1.31
C ASN A 170 -8.51 -1.66 -0.61
N GLU A 171 -9.64 -1.88 -1.30
CA GLU A 171 -10.97 -1.91 -0.68
C GLU A 171 -11.03 -2.93 0.47
N ARG A 172 -10.53 -4.15 0.24
CA ARG A 172 -10.49 -5.20 1.27
C ARG A 172 -9.57 -4.86 2.43
N TYR A 173 -8.45 -4.21 2.17
CA TYR A 173 -7.54 -3.73 3.23
C TYR A 173 -8.22 -2.68 4.11
N SER A 174 -8.95 -1.75 3.50
CA SER A 174 -9.72 -0.74 4.23
C SER A 174 -10.75 -1.40 5.16
N GLU A 175 -11.47 -2.43 4.68
CA GLU A 175 -12.38 -3.22 5.53
C GLU A 175 -11.65 -3.95 6.68
N ILE A 176 -10.47 -4.53 6.42
CA ILE A 176 -9.67 -5.22 7.45
C ILE A 176 -9.26 -4.23 8.54
N ILE A 177 -8.79 -3.04 8.14
CA ILE A 177 -8.40 -1.97 9.06
C ILE A 177 -9.58 -1.55 9.93
N GLU A 178 -10.76 -1.36 9.34
CA GLU A 178 -11.99 -1.02 10.08
C GLU A 178 -12.45 -2.10 11.06
N ARG A 179 -12.19 -3.37 10.77
CA ARG A 179 -12.55 -4.50 11.65
C ARG A 179 -11.55 -4.76 12.76
N LEU A 180 -10.26 -4.51 12.51
CA LEU A 180 -9.18 -4.78 13.46
C LEU A 180 -8.99 -3.68 14.49
N THR A 181 -9.46 -2.46 14.20
CA THR A 181 -9.31 -1.28 15.05
C THR A 181 -10.64 -0.77 15.54
#